data_AF-A0A7C6IPN0-F1
#
_entry.id   AF-A0A7C6IPN0-F1
#
_cell.length_a   1.000
_cell.length_b   1.000
_cell.length_c   1.000
_cell.angle_alpha   90.00
_cell.angle_beta   90.00
_cell.angle_gamma   90.00
#
_symmetry.space_group_name_H-M   'P 1'
#
loop_
_entity.id
_entity.type
_entity.pdbx_description
1 polymer ?
#
loop_
_entity_poly.entity_id
_entity_poly.type
_entity_poly.pdbx_seq_one_letter_code
_entity_poly.pdbx_strand_id
1 'polypeptide(L)'
;KNYVNKAFSREGDIFDILEEYYRQSYVFSRDFPLLHQVANRFWDSRANVLHEHLERGKVSRAQDFNHFLRHAVKSGTVNPMLDPDAVFFVYHAVGKSLIEHFGEEENGDLFKAVLDVLRHGLQIREEDKNDQA
;
A
#
# COMPACT_ATOMS: atom_id res chain seq x y z
N LYS A 1 -11.11 -17.70 4.09
CA LYS A 1 -10.79 -16.39 4.71
C LYS A 1 -10.22 -15.49 3.62
N ASN A 2 -10.76 -14.29 3.41
CA ASN A 2 -10.26 -13.37 2.39
C ASN A 2 -9.68 -12.14 3.11
N TYR A 3 -8.38 -12.21 3.44
CA TYR A 3 -7.69 -11.21 4.27
C TYR A 3 -7.66 -9.86 3.58
N VAL A 4 -7.28 -9.83 2.30
CA VAL A 4 -7.10 -8.61 1.53
C VAL A 4 -8.44 -7.97 1.15
N ASN A 5 -9.46 -8.75 0.80
CA ASN A 5 -10.76 -8.16 0.44
C ASN A 5 -11.44 -7.44 1.61
N LYS A 6 -11.12 -7.77 2.87
CA LYS A 6 -11.64 -7.03 4.03
C LYS A 6 -11.21 -5.57 4.03
N ALA A 7 -9.99 -5.27 3.56
CA ALA A 7 -9.51 -3.90 3.46
C ALA A 7 -10.30 -3.09 2.45
N PHE A 8 -10.58 -3.67 1.29
CA PHE A 8 -11.38 -3.02 0.24
C PHE A 8 -12.89 -3.00 0.51
N SER A 9 -13.35 -3.71 1.55
CA SER A 9 -14.74 -3.65 2.02
C SER A 9 -14.98 -2.55 3.06
N ARG A 10 -13.91 -1.89 3.53
CA ARG A 10 -13.97 -0.91 4.60
C ARG A 10 -14.41 0.45 4.04
N GLU A 11 -15.40 1.06 4.67
CA GLU A 11 -15.71 2.48 4.47
C GLU A 11 -14.63 3.31 5.17
N GLY A 12 -14.05 4.27 4.46
CA GLY A 12 -12.96 5.11 4.96
C GLY A 12 -12.25 5.87 3.85
N ASP A 13 -11.32 6.74 4.24
CA ASP A 13 -10.43 7.38 3.28
C ASP A 13 -9.37 6.39 2.76
N ILE A 14 -8.55 6.84 1.81
CA ILE A 14 -7.48 6.00 1.25
C ILE A 14 -6.53 5.49 2.35
N PHE A 15 -6.26 6.27 3.40
CA PHE A 15 -5.34 5.87 4.47
C PHE A 15 -5.95 4.77 5.34
N ASP A 16 -7.25 4.86 5.65
CA ASP A 16 -7.97 3.82 6.41
C ASP A 16 -7.95 2.47 5.69
N ILE A 17 -8.14 2.47 4.37
CA ILE A 17 -8.11 1.26 3.54
C ILE A 17 -6.69 0.66 3.52
N LEU A 18 -5.67 1.50 3.37
CA LEU A 18 -4.28 1.03 3.31
C LEU A 18 -3.78 0.51 4.67
N GLU A 19 -4.16 1.16 5.77
CA GLU A 19 -3.90 0.65 7.12
C GLU A 19 -4.52 -0.73 7.33
N GLU A 20 -5.79 -0.90 6.95
CA GLU A 20 -6.44 -2.19 7.03
C GLU A 20 -5.78 -3.23 6.12
N TYR A 21 -5.33 -2.84 4.92
CA TYR A 21 -4.61 -3.73 4.01
C TYR A 21 -3.32 -4.27 4.62
N TYR A 22 -2.47 -3.41 5.19
CA TYR A 22 -1.23 -3.86 5.82
C TYR A 22 -1.50 -4.64 7.11
N ARG A 23 -2.48 -4.23 7.91
CA ARG A 23 -2.90 -4.99 9.10
C ARG A 23 -3.34 -6.41 8.74
N GLN A 24 -4.15 -6.58 7.70
CA GLN A 24 -4.58 -7.91 7.26
C GLN A 24 -3.42 -8.72 6.66
N SER A 25 -2.48 -8.05 5.99
CA SER A 25 -1.27 -8.68 5.45
C SER A 25 -0.32 -9.14 6.58
N TYR A 26 -0.22 -8.39 7.66
CA TYR A 26 0.50 -8.78 8.88
C TYR A 26 -0.18 -9.96 9.60
N VAL A 27 -1.50 -9.95 9.74
CA VAL A 27 -2.21 -11.12 10.31
C VAL A 27 -2.02 -12.35 9.43
N PHE A 28 -2.04 -12.19 8.10
CA PHE A 28 -1.78 -13.28 7.18
C PHE A 28 -0.36 -13.85 7.32
N SER A 29 0.65 -12.99 7.47
CA SER A 29 2.04 -13.46 7.63
C SER A 29 2.23 -14.28 8.92
N ARG A 30 1.50 -13.93 9.98
CA ARG A 30 1.49 -14.68 11.25
C ARG A 30 0.72 -15.98 11.18
N ASP A 31 -0.46 -15.96 10.57
CA ASP A 31 -1.31 -17.15 10.42
C ASP A 31 -0.70 -18.17 9.44
N PHE A 32 0.01 -17.69 8.41
CA PHE A 32 0.55 -18.52 7.31
C PHE A 32 1.98 -18.13 6.89
N PRO A 33 2.98 -18.29 7.77
CA PRO A 33 4.35 -17.81 7.53
C PRO A 33 5.00 -18.41 6.27
N LEU A 34 4.76 -19.68 5.98
CA LEU A 34 5.29 -20.33 4.78
C LEU A 34 4.66 -19.77 3.49
N LEU A 35 3.35 -19.51 3.49
CA LEU A 35 2.67 -18.92 2.32
C LEU A 35 3.11 -17.48 2.10
N HIS A 36 3.30 -16.71 3.17
CA HIS A 36 3.88 -15.36 3.11
C HIS A 36 5.26 -15.36 2.47
N GLN A 37 6.16 -16.27 2.90
CA GLN A 37 7.48 -16.41 2.29
C GLN A 37 7.42 -16.78 0.80
N VAL A 38 6.51 -17.69 0.42
CA VAL A 38 6.31 -18.05 -0.99
C VAL A 38 5.82 -16.86 -1.81
N ALA A 39 4.86 -16.09 -1.28
CA ALA A 39 4.34 -14.90 -1.94
C ALA A 39 5.42 -13.83 -2.15
N ASN A 40 6.24 -13.55 -1.13
CA ASN A 40 7.34 -12.59 -1.26
C ASN A 40 8.39 -13.06 -2.28
N ARG A 41 8.81 -14.34 -2.20
CA ARG A 41 9.75 -14.92 -3.16
C ARG A 41 9.21 -14.94 -4.59
N PHE A 42 7.90 -15.12 -4.77
CA PHE A 42 7.27 -15.02 -6.07
C PHE A 42 7.48 -13.62 -6.64
N TRP A 43 7.16 -12.56 -5.87
CA TRP A 43 7.30 -11.17 -6.31
C TRP A 43 8.75 -10.75 -6.58
N ASP A 44 9.72 -11.36 -5.90
CA ASP A 44 11.16 -11.13 -6.10
C ASP A 44 11.81 -12.04 -7.16
N SER A 45 11.05 -12.97 -7.73
CA SER A 45 11.60 -13.96 -8.64
C SER A 45 12.15 -13.32 -9.91
N ARG A 46 13.38 -13.71 -10.27
CA ARG A 46 14.01 -13.39 -11.54
C ARG A 46 13.87 -14.51 -12.58
N ALA A 47 13.05 -15.52 -12.29
CA ALA A 47 12.84 -16.63 -13.21
C ALA A 47 12.05 -16.16 -14.45
N ASN A 48 12.65 -16.32 -15.64
CA ASN A 48 12.02 -15.91 -16.90
C ASN A 48 10.61 -16.49 -17.10
N VAL A 49 10.39 -17.73 -16.65
CA VAL A 49 9.08 -18.41 -16.72
C VAL A 49 7.97 -17.71 -15.93
N LEU A 50 8.32 -16.88 -14.94
CA LEU A 50 7.36 -16.13 -14.13
C LEU A 50 7.25 -14.66 -14.57
N HIS A 51 8.08 -14.21 -15.51
CA HIS A 51 8.19 -12.79 -15.88
C HIS A 51 6.86 -12.21 -16.35
N GLU A 52 6.15 -12.87 -17.27
CA GLU A 52 4.85 -12.39 -17.73
C GLU A 52 3.79 -12.31 -16.61
N HIS A 53 3.80 -13.27 -15.69
CA HIS A 53 2.87 -13.26 -14.56
C HIS A 53 3.18 -12.12 -13.59
N LEU A 54 4.46 -11.84 -13.37
CA LEU A 54 4.91 -10.72 -12.55
C LEU A 54 4.54 -9.37 -13.17
N GLU A 55 4.80 -9.18 -14.47
CA GLU A 55 4.47 -7.94 -15.15
C GLU A 55 2.96 -7.69 -15.20
N ARG A 56 2.15 -8.72 -15.53
CA ARG A 56 0.68 -8.61 -15.44
C ARG A 56 0.21 -8.22 -14.03
N GLY A 57 0.78 -8.84 -13.00
CA GLY A 57 0.45 -8.55 -11.60
C GLY A 57 0.88 -7.15 -11.13
N LYS A 58 2.02 -6.64 -11.60
CA LYS A 58 2.47 -5.27 -11.32
C LYS A 58 1.57 -4.23 -11.98
N VAL A 59 1.26 -4.43 -13.27
CA VAL A 59 0.38 -3.54 -14.03
C VAL A 59 -1.01 -3.46 -13.39
N SER A 60 -1.59 -4.60 -13.01
CA SER A 60 -2.89 -4.63 -12.32
C SER A 60 -2.85 -3.83 -11.02
N ARG A 61 -1.85 -4.06 -10.15
CA ARG A 61 -1.73 -3.35 -8.87
C ARG A 61 -1.50 -1.84 -9.03
N ALA A 62 -0.73 -1.44 -10.03
CA ALA A 62 -0.52 -0.02 -10.35
C ALA A 62 -1.82 0.64 -10.83
N GLN A 63 -2.59 -0.04 -11.67
CA GLN A 63 -3.88 0.45 -12.15
C GLN A 63 -4.89 0.61 -11.01
N ASP A 64 -4.99 -0.39 -10.13
CA ASP A 64 -5.86 -0.36 -8.97
C ASP A 64 -5.46 0.78 -8.02
N PHE A 65 -4.17 0.92 -7.71
CA PHE A 65 -3.66 2.00 -6.86
C PHE A 65 -3.95 3.38 -7.47
N ASN A 66 -3.69 3.56 -8.77
CA ASN A 66 -3.97 4.82 -9.47
C ASN A 66 -5.46 5.15 -9.52
N HIS A 67 -6.35 4.15 -9.49
CA HIS A 67 -7.77 4.39 -9.34
C HIS A 67 -8.10 4.96 -7.95
N PHE A 68 -7.60 4.32 -6.88
CA PHE A 68 -7.80 4.80 -5.51
C PHE A 68 -7.20 6.18 -5.26
N LEU A 69 -5.97 6.43 -5.75
CA LEU A 69 -5.29 7.71 -5.60
C LEU A 69 -6.08 8.84 -6.26
N ARG A 70 -6.61 8.63 -7.47
CA ARG A 70 -7.45 9.62 -8.16
C ARG A 70 -8.74 9.93 -7.40
N HIS A 71 -9.36 8.93 -6.77
CA HIS A 71 -10.53 9.15 -5.94
C HIS A 71 -10.17 9.98 -4.70
N ALA A 72 -9.05 9.67 -4.05
CA ALA A 72 -8.57 10.38 -2.85
C ALA A 72 -8.15 11.83 -3.12
N VAL A 73 -7.60 12.10 -4.31
CA VAL A 73 -7.34 13.47 -4.78
C VAL A 73 -8.65 14.22 -5.00
N LYS A 74 -9.63 13.59 -5.67
CA LYS A 74 -10.95 14.21 -5.92
C LYS A 74 -11.75 14.49 -4.64
N SER A 75 -11.60 13.66 -3.61
CA SER A 75 -12.24 13.88 -2.30
C SER A 75 -11.52 14.93 -1.44
N GLY A 76 -10.40 15.48 -1.91
CA GLY A 76 -9.59 16.44 -1.17
C GLY A 76 -8.79 15.84 -0.01
N THR A 77 -8.63 14.52 0.01
CA THR A 77 -7.88 13.81 1.08
C THR A 77 -6.38 13.78 0.79
N VAL A 78 -6.00 13.70 -0.49
CA VAL A 78 -4.61 13.69 -0.96
C VAL A 78 -4.29 14.99 -1.71
N ASN A 79 -3.08 15.52 -1.52
CA ASN A 79 -2.61 16.72 -2.19
C ASN A 79 -2.61 16.51 -3.73
N PRO A 80 -3.38 17.30 -4.51
CA PRO A 80 -3.46 17.18 -5.97
C PRO A 80 -2.18 17.57 -6.71
N MET A 81 -1.22 18.24 -6.06
CA MET A 81 0.06 18.66 -6.66
C MET A 81 1.10 17.54 -6.68
N LEU A 82 0.83 16.39 -6.05
CA LEU A 82 1.74 15.27 -6.03
C LEU A 82 1.69 14.49 -7.34
N ASP A 83 2.87 14.13 -7.85
CA ASP A 83 3.00 13.26 -9.02
C ASP A 83 2.52 11.83 -8.70
N PRO A 84 1.50 11.30 -9.41
CA PRO A 84 0.93 9.99 -9.10
C PRO A 84 1.92 8.83 -9.21
N ASP A 85 2.86 8.90 -10.14
CA ASP A 85 3.86 7.84 -10.34
C ASP A 85 4.90 7.86 -9.22
N ALA A 86 5.29 9.04 -8.74
CA ALA A 86 6.13 9.20 -7.55
C ALA A 86 5.42 8.69 -6.29
N VAL A 87 4.13 8.98 -6.12
CA VAL A 87 3.32 8.46 -5.00
C VAL A 87 3.26 6.94 -5.05
N PHE A 88 2.99 6.35 -6.23
CA PHE A 88 2.99 4.90 -6.40
C PHE A 88 4.37 4.29 -6.10
N PHE A 89 5.45 4.91 -6.58
CA PHE A 89 6.81 4.43 -6.33
C PHE A 89 7.15 4.37 -4.85
N VAL A 90 6.93 5.48 -4.12
CA VAL A 90 7.18 5.54 -2.67
C VAL A 90 6.31 4.53 -1.93
N TYR A 91 5.01 4.51 -2.25
CA TYR A 91 4.07 3.61 -1.60
C TYR A 91 4.43 2.14 -1.84
N HIS A 92 4.80 1.77 -3.07
CA HIS A 92 5.21 0.42 -3.41
C HIS A 92 6.50 0.00 -2.70
N ALA A 93 7.49 0.90 -2.66
CA ALA A 93 8.78 0.63 -2.01
C ALA A 93 8.62 0.45 -0.49
N VAL A 94 7.89 1.35 0.17
CA VAL A 94 7.62 1.28 1.60
C VAL A 94 6.76 0.06 1.92
N GLY A 95 5.73 -0.19 1.13
CA GLY A 95 4.84 -1.34 1.29
C GLY A 95 5.55 -2.68 1.21
N LYS A 96 6.43 -2.83 0.22
CA LYS A 96 7.27 -4.01 0.08
C LYS A 96 8.15 -4.21 1.32
N SER A 97 8.85 -3.15 1.74
CA SER A 97 9.71 -3.19 2.92
C SER A 97 8.93 -3.60 4.17
N LEU A 98 7.76 -3.01 4.43
CA LEU A 98 6.92 -3.38 5.57
C LEU A 98 6.55 -4.86 5.59
N ILE A 99 6.15 -5.40 4.44
CA ILE A 99 5.75 -6.82 4.29
C ILE A 99 6.92 -7.77 4.59
N GLU A 100 8.16 -7.38 4.26
CA GLU A 100 9.36 -8.14 4.60
C GLU A 100 9.61 -8.18 6.12
N HIS A 101 9.29 -7.10 6.85
CA HIS A 101 9.50 -6.98 8.30
C HIS A 101 8.38 -7.58 9.16
N PHE A 102 7.26 -8.06 8.58
CA PHE A 102 6.12 -8.57 9.36
C PHE A 102 6.39 -9.78 10.27
N GLY A 103 7.57 -10.41 10.18
CA GLY A 103 8.00 -11.47 11.10
C GLY A 103 8.96 -10.99 12.19
N GLU A 104 9.41 -9.74 12.15
CA GLU A 104 10.44 -9.19 13.03
C GLU A 104 9.85 -8.33 14.16
N GLU A 105 8.55 -8.00 14.08
CA GLU A 105 7.84 -7.16 15.03
C GLU A 105 6.66 -7.90 15.69
N GLU A 106 6.55 -7.81 17.02
CA GLU A 106 5.52 -8.51 17.80
C GLU A 106 4.13 -7.85 17.73
N ASN A 107 4.06 -6.52 17.62
CA ASN A 107 2.82 -5.74 17.84
C ASN A 107 2.36 -4.90 16.66
N GLY A 108 3.21 -4.64 15.67
CA GLY A 108 2.82 -3.88 14.48
C GLY A 108 2.85 -2.35 14.65
N ASP A 109 3.50 -1.84 15.68
CA ASP A 109 3.62 -0.40 15.96
C ASP A 109 4.43 0.31 14.88
N LEU A 110 5.47 -0.34 14.32
CA LEU A 110 6.32 0.20 13.27
C LEU A 110 5.54 0.39 11.97
N PHE A 111 4.73 -0.59 11.54
CA PHE A 111 3.96 -0.39 10.30
C PHE A 111 2.97 0.75 10.46
N LYS A 112 2.34 0.89 11.64
CA LYS A 112 1.45 2.02 11.92
C LYS A 112 2.20 3.35 11.81
N ALA A 113 3.36 3.47 12.47
CA ALA A 113 4.18 4.68 12.41
C ALA A 113 4.63 5.02 10.98
N VAL A 114 4.99 4.00 10.18
CA VAL A 114 5.35 4.19 8.77
C VAL A 114 4.17 4.67 7.93
N LEU A 115 2.97 4.13 8.17
CA LEU A 115 1.76 4.58 7.50
C LEU A 115 1.37 6.01 7.89
N ASP A 116 1.58 6.40 9.14
CA ASP A 116 1.38 7.79 9.58
C ASP A 116 2.35 8.74 8.86
N VAL A 117 3.62 8.34 8.67
CA VAL A 117 4.59 9.12 7.87
C VAL A 117 4.11 9.27 6.42
N LEU A 118 3.65 8.18 5.80
CA LEU A 118 3.09 8.24 4.44
C LEU A 118 1.84 9.14 4.39
N ARG A 119 0.96 9.03 5.39
CA ARG A 119 -0.24 9.86 5.50
C ARG A 119 0.12 11.34 5.53
N HIS A 120 1.05 11.75 6.40
CA HIS A 120 1.50 13.13 6.49
C HIS A 120 2.21 13.65 5.23
N GLY A 121 2.87 12.76 4.47
CA GLY A 121 3.48 13.11 3.20
C GLY A 121 2.46 13.32 2.07
N LEU A 122 1.32 12.63 2.11
CA LEU A 122 0.32 12.60 1.03
C LEU A 122 -0.87 13.52 1.29
N GLN A 123 -1.21 13.80 2.54
CA GLN A 123 -2.35 14.65 2.88
C GLN A 123 -2.18 16.08 2.39
N ILE A 124 -3.29 16.69 1.95
CA ILE A 124 -3.33 18.12 1.63
C ILE A 124 -3.06 18.93 2.91
N ARG A 125 -2.11 19.86 2.86
CA ARG A 125 -1.79 20.74 4.00
C ARG A 125 -2.65 21.99 3.95
N GLU A 126 -2.80 22.69 5.08
CA GLU A 126 -3.51 23.98 5.08
C GLU A 126 -2.82 25.02 4.18
N GLU A 127 -1.49 24.96 4.11
CA GLU A 127 -0.66 25.79 3.22
C GLU A 127 -1.04 25.56 1.75
N ASP A 128 -1.19 24.29 1.34
CA ASP A 128 -1.57 23.91 -0.04
C ASP A 128 -3.01 24.34 -0.41
N LYS A 129 -3.88 24.58 0.59
CA LYS A 129 -5.26 25.04 0.36
C LYS A 129 -5.31 26.54 0.05
N ASN A 130 -4.37 27.33 0.59
CA ASN A 130 -4.32 28.78 0.36
C ASN A 130 -3.73 29.13 -1.00
N ASP A 131 -2.87 28.29 -1.57
CA ASP A 131 -2.31 28.47 -2.92
C ASP A 131 -3.29 28.05 -4.05
N GLN A 132 -4.46 27.50 -3.69
CA GLN A 132 -5.54 27.14 -4.62
C GLN A 132 -6.72 28.13 -4.63
N ALA A 133 -6.64 29.23 -3.86
CA ALA A 133 -7.67 30.25 -3.72
C ALA A 133 -7.46 31.47 -4.63
#